data_AF-A0A7W0JQW2-F1
#
_entry.id   AF-A0A7W0JQW2-F1
#
_cell.length_a   1.000
_cell.length_b   1.000
_cell.length_c   1.000
_cell.angle_alpha   90.00
_cell.angle_beta   90.00
_cell.angle_gamma   90.00
#
_symmetry.space_group_name_H-M   'P 1'
#
loop_
_entity.id
_entity.type
_entity.pdbx_description
1 polymer ?
#
loop_
_entity_poly.entity_id
_entity_poly.type
_entity_poly.pdbx_seq_one_letter_code
_entity_poly.pdbx_strand_id
1 'polypeptide(L)'
;CYHCHTGRCPVGITTQDPELRKRLVVDEAAERVYNFLHTLTLEIQMLARACGKTNIHSLEPEDLCALTTEAAAMARVPLAGTTYIPGVTEARTLGEIKHLVEKLVASDGSQEVLDV
;
A
#
# COMPACT_ATOMS: atom_id res chain seq x y z
N CYS A 1 18.61 22.34 2.56
CA CYS A 1 18.77 23.77 2.91
C CYS A 1 17.54 24.63 2.55
N TYR A 2 16.54 24.15 1.78
CA TYR A 2 15.30 24.88 1.41
C TYR A 2 15.48 26.20 0.60
N HIS A 3 16.71 26.52 0.15
CA HIS A 3 17.02 27.75 -0.60
C HIS A 3 17.29 27.51 -2.09
N CYS A 4 16.78 26.41 -2.67
CA CYS A 4 17.09 26.02 -4.04
C CYS A 4 16.77 27.11 -5.08
N HIS A 5 15.70 27.87 -4.87
CA HIS A 5 15.26 28.95 -5.76
C HIS A 5 16.17 30.20 -5.73
N THR A 6 17.04 30.33 -4.73
CA THR A 6 17.92 31.51 -4.57
C THR A 6 19.23 31.39 -5.35
N GLY A 7 19.55 30.20 -5.89
CA GLY A 7 20.85 29.91 -6.49
C GLY A 7 22.00 29.83 -5.48
N ARG A 8 21.75 29.88 -4.16
CA ARG A 8 22.77 29.83 -3.10
C ARG A 8 22.86 28.46 -2.43
N CYS A 9 22.75 27.39 -3.21
CA CYS A 9 22.82 26.03 -2.69
C CYS A 9 24.19 25.78 -2.02
N PRO A 10 24.24 25.49 -0.71
CA PRO A 10 25.52 25.39 0.01
C PRO A 10 26.33 24.15 -0.39
N VAL A 11 25.68 23.14 -1.00
CA VAL A 11 26.28 21.87 -1.44
C VAL A 11 26.51 21.81 -2.96
N GLY A 12 26.27 22.91 -3.69
CA GLY A 12 26.64 23.00 -5.10
C GLY A 12 25.68 22.36 -6.11
N ILE A 13 24.51 21.85 -5.68
CA ILE A 13 23.54 21.18 -6.57
C ILE A 13 22.73 22.20 -7.40
N THR A 14 22.07 23.15 -6.72
CA THR A 14 21.14 24.11 -7.34
C THR A 14 21.73 25.52 -7.34
N THR A 15 22.84 25.70 -8.06
CA THR A 15 23.57 26.98 -8.14
C THR A 15 24.28 27.18 -9.47
N GLN A 16 24.42 28.44 -9.89
CA GLN A 16 25.24 28.83 -11.04
C GLN A 16 26.58 29.49 -10.64
N ASP A 17 26.78 29.72 -9.34
CA ASP A 17 28.02 30.29 -8.82
C ASP A 17 29.18 29.27 -8.96
N PRO A 18 30.28 29.62 -9.67
CA PRO A 18 31.43 28.73 -9.85
C PRO A 18 32.04 28.22 -8.53
N GLU A 19 32.07 29.05 -7.49
CA GLU A 19 32.65 28.67 -6.19
C GLU A 19 31.76 27.68 -5.44
N LEU A 20 30.44 27.82 -5.56
CA LEU A 20 29.50 26.86 -4.98
C LEU A 20 29.45 25.55 -5.78
N ARG A 21 29.54 25.62 -7.11
CA ARG A 21 29.51 24.44 -7.99
C ARG A 21 30.67 23.48 -7.73
N LYS A 22 31.87 24.00 -7.44
CA LYS A 22 33.06 23.20 -7.07
C LYS A 22 32.85 22.29 -5.85
N ARG A 23 31.85 22.57 -5.01
CA ARG A 23 31.54 21.78 -3.81
C ARG A 23 30.91 20.43 -4.14
N LEU A 24 30.32 20.27 -5.33
CA LEU A 24 29.77 19.01 -5.78
C LEU A 24 30.87 18.18 -6.46
N VAL A 25 31.36 17.16 -5.75
CA VAL A 25 32.24 16.13 -6.34
C VAL A 25 31.36 15.13 -7.10
N VAL A 26 31.36 15.21 -8.43
CA VAL A 26 30.40 14.50 -9.29
C VAL A 26 30.57 12.99 -9.18
N ASP A 27 31.79 12.47 -9.22
CA ASP A 27 32.04 11.02 -9.22
C ASP A 27 31.55 10.36 -7.92
N GLU A 28 31.90 10.94 -6.76
CA GLU A 28 31.40 10.45 -5.48
C GLU A 28 29.88 10.58 -5.35
N ALA A 29 29.30 11.68 -5.87
CA ALA A 29 27.85 11.88 -5.83
C ALA A 29 27.12 10.83 -6.68
N ALA A 30 27.66 10.51 -7.85
CA ALA A 30 27.15 9.46 -8.73
C ALA A 30 27.23 8.09 -8.05
N GLU A 31 28.35 7.76 -7.39
CA GLU A 31 28.50 6.51 -6.64
C GLU A 31 27.50 6.41 -5.49
N ARG A 32 27.26 7.49 -4.75
CA ARG A 32 26.24 7.52 -3.69
C ARG A 32 24.83 7.28 -4.24
N VAL A 33 24.49 7.88 -5.38
CA VAL A 33 23.18 7.66 -6.03
C VAL A 33 23.06 6.21 -6.52
N TYR A 34 24.12 5.67 -7.12
CA TYR A 34 24.17 4.26 -7.54
C TYR A 34 23.92 3.32 -6.36
N ASN A 35 24.67 3.48 -5.27
CA ASN A 35 24.54 2.65 -4.08
C ASN A 35 23.12 2.74 -3.49
N PHE A 36 22.56 3.96 -3.40
CA PHE A 36 21.20 4.16 -2.91
C PHE A 36 20.15 3.41 -3.77
N LEU A 37 20.19 3.59 -5.09
CA LEU A 37 19.24 2.93 -6.01
C LEU A 37 19.44 1.42 -6.04
N HIS A 38 20.68 0.95 -5.95
CA HIS A 38 20.99 -0.47 -5.91
C HIS A 38 20.46 -1.12 -4.64
N THR A 39 20.69 -0.52 -3.47
CA THR A 39 20.14 -1.00 -2.19
C THR A 39 18.62 -1.03 -2.20
N LEU A 40 17.95 0.05 -2.63
CA LEU A 40 16.49 0.06 -2.74
C LEU A 40 15.96 -1.04 -3.65
N THR A 41 16.66 -1.32 -4.75
CA THR A 41 16.30 -2.40 -5.67
C THR A 41 16.40 -3.77 -4.99
N LEU A 42 17.44 -4.01 -4.18
CA LEU A 42 17.59 -5.26 -3.43
C LEU A 42 16.52 -5.41 -2.34
N GLU A 43 16.22 -4.34 -1.61
CA GLU A 43 15.21 -4.32 -0.56
C GLU A 43 13.82 -4.65 -1.10
N ILE A 44 13.41 -4.01 -2.20
CA ILE A 44 12.09 -4.26 -2.76
C ILE A 44 11.97 -5.65 -3.38
N GLN A 45 13.07 -6.20 -3.91
CA GLN A 45 13.11 -7.60 -4.32
C GLN A 45 12.96 -8.56 -3.13
N MET A 46 13.58 -8.24 -1.98
CA MET A 46 13.39 -9.03 -0.75
C MET A 46 11.94 -8.99 -0.27
N LEU A 47 11.30 -7.82 -0.29
CA LEU A 47 9.88 -7.69 0.07
C LEU A 47 8.97 -8.51 -0.87
N ALA A 48 9.17 -8.41 -2.19
CA ALA A 48 8.39 -9.20 -3.15
C ALA A 48 8.53 -10.71 -2.91
N ARG A 49 9.75 -11.19 -2.63
CA ARG A 49 9.99 -12.60 -2.29
C ARG A 49 9.35 -13.01 -0.97
N ALA A 50 9.31 -12.14 0.04
CA ALA A 50 8.64 -12.40 1.31
C ALA A 50 7.12 -12.57 1.12
N CYS A 51 6.53 -11.87 0.14
CA CYS A 51 5.13 -12.06 -0.29
C CYS A 51 4.94 -13.27 -1.24
N GLY A 52 5.99 -14.09 -1.48
CA GLY A 52 5.92 -15.24 -2.37
C GLY A 52 5.90 -14.90 -3.86
N LYS A 53 6.23 -13.66 -4.24
CA LYS A 53 6.24 -13.19 -5.63
C LYS A 53 7.67 -13.27 -6.21
N THR A 54 7.78 -13.65 -7.48
CA THR A 54 9.06 -13.71 -8.21
C THR A 54 9.46 -12.39 -8.84
N ASN A 55 8.49 -11.48 -9.02
CA ASN A 55 8.69 -10.16 -9.61
C ASN A 55 7.92 -9.11 -8.78
N ILE A 56 8.53 -7.94 -8.59
CA ILE A 56 7.91 -6.78 -7.93
C ILE A 56 6.57 -6.38 -8.58
N HIS A 57 6.47 -6.48 -9.91
CA HIS A 57 5.25 -6.14 -10.64
C HIS A 57 4.10 -7.13 -10.41
N SER A 58 4.34 -8.21 -9.68
CA SER A 58 3.32 -9.20 -9.29
C SER A 58 2.76 -8.96 -7.89
N LEU A 59 3.15 -7.88 -7.21
CA LEU A 59 2.54 -7.46 -5.96
C LEU A 59 1.11 -6.99 -6.21
N GLU A 60 0.18 -7.46 -5.37
CA GLU A 60 -1.23 -7.16 -5.44
C GLU A 60 -1.71 -6.55 -4.12
N PRO A 61 -2.87 -5.86 -4.07
CA PRO A 61 -3.40 -5.29 -2.84
C PRO A 61 -3.58 -6.32 -1.71
N GLU A 62 -3.77 -7.60 -2.05
CA GLU A 62 -3.89 -8.70 -1.10
C GLU A 62 -2.59 -8.99 -0.34
N ASP A 63 -1.44 -8.56 -0.86
CA ASP A 63 -0.13 -8.67 -0.19
C ASP A 63 0.07 -7.58 0.88
N LEU A 64 -0.85 -6.61 0.98
CA LEU A 64 -0.77 -5.49 1.93
C LEU A 64 -1.56 -5.77 3.20
N CYS A 65 -1.04 -5.26 4.32
CA CYS A 65 -1.79 -5.11 5.56
C CYS A 65 -1.50 -3.76 6.20
N ALA A 66 -2.47 -3.25 6.95
CA ALA A 66 -2.36 -2.00 7.67
C ALA A 66 -1.94 -2.24 9.13
N LEU A 67 -1.10 -1.36 9.66
CA LEU A 67 -0.71 -1.38 11.08
C LEU A 67 -1.67 -0.63 12.00
N THR A 68 -2.53 0.23 11.43
CA THR A 68 -3.53 0.99 12.19
C THR A 68 -4.92 0.78 11.61
N THR A 69 -5.93 0.94 12.46
CA THR A 69 -7.34 0.76 12.09
C THR A 69 -7.79 1.79 11.06
N GLU A 70 -7.29 3.03 11.14
CA GLU A 70 -7.61 4.11 10.21
C GLU A 70 -7.06 3.80 8.81
N ALA A 71 -5.80 3.34 8.74
CA ALA A 71 -5.19 2.94 7.48
C ALA A 71 -5.92 1.74 6.87
N ALA A 72 -6.31 0.75 7.70
CA ALA A 72 -7.10 -0.40 7.26
C ALA A 72 -8.45 0.04 6.66
N ALA A 73 -9.15 0.95 7.34
CA ALA A 73 -10.45 1.47 6.90
C ALA A 73 -10.34 2.28 5.59
N MET A 74 -9.33 3.15 5.48
CA MET A 74 -9.15 4.04 4.33
C MET A 74 -8.64 3.31 3.09
N ALA A 75 -7.64 2.44 3.26
CA ALA A 75 -7.04 1.68 2.16
C ALA A 75 -7.81 0.40 1.82
N ARG A 76 -8.79 0.00 2.65
CA ARG A 76 -9.59 -1.23 2.52
C ARG A 76 -8.73 -2.49 2.47
N VAL A 77 -7.69 -2.53 3.28
CA VAL A 77 -6.81 -3.69 3.47
C VAL A 77 -6.91 -4.22 4.90
N PRO A 78 -6.59 -5.50 5.14
CA PRO A 78 -6.70 -6.10 6.48
C PRO A 78 -5.78 -5.43 7.51
N LEU A 79 -6.23 -5.39 8.77
CA LEU A 79 -5.35 -5.07 9.89
C LEU A 79 -4.35 -6.21 10.10
N ALA A 80 -3.08 -5.88 10.30
CA ALA A 80 -1.99 -6.84 10.45
C ALA A 80 -2.31 -7.92 11.50
N GLY A 81 -2.09 -9.18 11.13
CA GLY A 81 -2.40 -10.35 11.97
C GLY A 81 -3.88 -10.76 11.99
N THR A 82 -4.74 -10.12 11.20
CA THR A 82 -6.18 -10.43 11.12
C THR A 82 -6.68 -10.43 9.68
N THR A 83 -7.91 -10.90 9.49
CA THR A 83 -8.67 -10.74 8.23
C THR A 83 -9.69 -9.60 8.29
N TYR A 84 -9.64 -8.80 9.36
CA TYR A 84 -10.61 -7.76 9.64
C TYR A 84 -10.27 -6.46 8.90
N ILE A 85 -11.26 -5.91 8.19
CA ILE A 85 -11.19 -4.65 7.46
C ILE A 85 -12.35 -3.77 7.97
N PRO A 86 -12.08 -2.74 8.78
CA PRO A 86 -13.14 -1.92 9.37
C PRO A 86 -14.08 -1.33 8.31
N GLY A 87 -15.38 -1.52 8.51
CA GLY A 87 -16.43 -1.04 7.62
C GLY A 87 -16.67 -1.90 6.37
N VAL A 88 -15.71 -2.75 5.98
CA VAL A 88 -15.86 -3.67 4.85
C VAL A 88 -16.29 -5.05 5.34
N THR A 89 -15.65 -5.58 6.39
CA THR A 89 -15.97 -6.90 6.93
C THR A 89 -17.42 -6.94 7.43
N GLU A 90 -17.87 -5.92 8.17
CA GLU A 90 -19.25 -5.81 8.64
C GLU A 90 -20.23 -5.70 7.49
N ALA A 91 -19.97 -4.81 6.53
CA ALA A 91 -20.84 -4.65 5.37
C ALA A 91 -21.00 -5.95 4.58
N ARG A 92 -19.92 -6.72 4.42
CA ARG A 92 -19.94 -8.04 3.78
C ARG A 92 -20.77 -9.04 4.59
N THR A 93 -20.49 -9.19 5.89
CA THR A 93 -21.23 -10.12 6.77
C THR A 93 -22.72 -9.78 6.84
N LEU A 94 -23.09 -8.50 6.92
CA LEU A 94 -24.49 -8.08 6.88
C LEU A 94 -25.16 -8.44 5.55
N GLY A 95 -24.45 -8.29 4.43
CA GLY A 95 -24.93 -8.70 3.11
C GLY A 95 -25.20 -10.20 3.00
N GLU A 96 -24.30 -11.02 3.54
CA GLU A 96 -24.45 -12.48 3.61
C GLU A 96 -25.66 -12.87 4.46
N ILE A 97 -25.81 -12.28 5.65
CA ILE A 97 -26.94 -12.50 6.54
C ILE A 97 -28.26 -12.13 5.85
N LYS A 98 -28.31 -10.97 5.20
CA LYS A 98 -29.50 -10.52 4.47
C LYS A 98 -29.91 -11.55 3.40
N HIS A 99 -28.96 -12.03 2.60
CA HIS A 99 -29.22 -13.04 1.57
C HIS A 99 -29.74 -14.36 2.14
N LEU A 100 -29.17 -14.82 3.26
CA LEU A 100 -29.62 -16.04 3.93
C LEU A 100 -31.05 -15.89 4.47
N VAL A 101 -31.36 -14.74 5.08
CA VAL A 101 -32.71 -14.45 5.57
C VAL A 101 -33.72 -14.43 4.43
N GLU A 102 -33.41 -13.79 3.30
CA GLU A 102 -34.27 -13.79 2.11
C GLU A 102 -34.57 -15.22 1.60
N LYS A 103 -33.56 -16.09 1.57
CA LYS A 103 -33.72 -17.50 1.19
C LYS A 103 -34.61 -18.28 2.16
N LEU A 104 -34.42 -18.08 3.46
CA LEU A 104 -35.23 -18.74 4.49
C LEU A 104 -36.69 -18.32 4.40
N VAL A 105 -36.94 -17.01 4.26
CA VAL A 105 -38.29 -16.47 4.08
C VAL A 105 -38.95 -17.01 2.81
N ALA A 106 -38.19 -17.15 1.71
CA ALA A 106 -38.70 -17.74 0.47
C ALA A 106 -39.01 -19.25 0.59
N SER A 107 -38.28 -19.99 1.43
CA SER A 107 -38.55 -21.42 1.69
C SER A 107 -39.73 -21.65 2.64
N ASP A 108 -39.98 -20.75 3.60
CA ASP A 108 -41.09 -20.88 4.56
C ASP A 108 -42.48 -20.63 3.90
N GLY A 109 -42.52 -19.91 2.77
CA GLY A 109 -43.75 -19.61 2.02
C GLY A 109 -44.40 -20.79 1.27
N SER A 110 -43.92 -22.02 1.45
CA SER A 110 -44.46 -23.23 0.81
C SER A 110 -45.28 -24.12 1.75
N GLN A 111 -45.50 -23.70 3.00
CA GLN A 111 -46.08 -24.55 4.05
C GLN A 111 -47.43 -24.06 4.62
N GLU A 112 -48.19 -23.30 3.84
CA GLU A 112 -49.62 -23.09 4.05
C GLU A 112 -50.36 -23.29 2.72
N VAL A 113 -50.89 -24.51 2.49
CA VAL A 113 -52.21 -24.88 1.91
C VAL A 113 -52.13 -26.36 1.59
N LEU A 114 -52.61 -27.21 2.51
CA LEU A 114 -53.31 -28.47 2.23
C LEU A 114 -53.81 -29.04 3.58
N ASP A 115 -54.78 -28.32 4.15
CA ASP A 115 -55.78 -28.87 5.05
C ASP A 115 -57.16 -28.57 4.42
N VAL A 116 -57.50 -29.31 3.36
CA VAL A 116 -58.87 -29.73 2.97
C VAL A 116 -58.75 -31.00 2.12
#